data_AF-A0A7X5U6B9-F1
#
_entry.id   AF-A0A7X5U6B9-F1
#
_cell.length_a   1.000
_cell.length_b   1.000
_cell.length_c   1.000
_cell.angle_alpha   90.00
_cell.angle_beta   90.00
_cell.angle_gamma   90.00
#
_symmetry.space_group_name_H-M   'P 1'
#
loop_
_entity.id
_entity.type
_entity.pdbx_description
1 polymer ?
#
loop_
_entity_poly.entity_id
_entity_poly.type
_entity_poly.pdbx_seq_one_letter_code
_entity_poly.pdbx_strand_id
1 'polypeptide(L)'
;MFSPHYFKHAADKAHHLTGVSDSALAINSADSRGQEQMHIHLTELYRPARHDIDAAAKAGNITDNESNWVNAVIPVTGHDQSMTKNTNPNSYRAWHTSSLDQNFFAKVHNDIAQPKGTDMSHVMILVVKDPRGGFDVLESDRQSGLPAGINNAESLLYKIGGK
;
A
#
# COMPACT_ATOMS: atom_id res chain seq x y z
N MET A 1 -16.18 -6.69 -18.64
CA MET A 1 -15.37 -5.46 -18.78
C MET A 1 -14.05 -5.75 -18.09
N PHE A 2 -12.94 -5.84 -18.83
CA PHE A 2 -11.62 -6.08 -18.21
C PHE A 2 -11.22 -4.80 -17.49
N SER A 3 -11.16 -4.84 -16.16
CA SER A 3 -10.70 -3.71 -15.38
C SER A 3 -9.17 -3.57 -15.53
N PRO A 4 -8.64 -2.37 -15.85
CA PRO A 4 -7.23 -2.16 -16.16
C PRO A 4 -6.25 -2.51 -15.02
N HIS A 5 -5.02 -2.89 -15.38
CA HIS A 5 -3.91 -3.10 -14.44
C HIS A 5 -3.27 -1.74 -14.05
N TYR A 6 -4.02 -0.91 -13.32
CA TYR A 6 -3.64 0.49 -13.04
C TYR A 6 -2.28 0.64 -12.35
N PHE A 7 -1.95 -0.25 -11.39
CA PHE A 7 -0.65 -0.22 -10.73
C PHE A 7 0.50 -0.56 -11.67
N LYS A 8 0.29 -1.46 -12.64
CA LYS A 8 1.26 -1.69 -13.71
C LYS A 8 1.48 -0.42 -14.53
N HIS A 9 0.40 0.22 -14.96
CA HIS A 9 0.50 1.48 -15.71
C HIS A 9 1.23 2.57 -14.92
N ALA A 10 0.99 2.68 -13.61
CA ALA A 10 1.69 3.63 -12.74
C ALA A 10 3.19 3.26 -12.58
N ALA A 11 3.50 1.97 -12.42
CA ALA A 11 4.88 1.48 -12.37
C ALA A 11 5.66 1.79 -13.65
N ASP A 12 5.02 1.65 -14.81
CA ASP A 12 5.61 1.99 -16.11
C ASP A 12 5.96 3.50 -16.20
N LYS A 13 5.37 4.35 -15.35
CA LYS A 13 5.67 5.79 -15.23
C LYS A 13 6.72 6.13 -14.18
N ALA A 14 7.21 5.16 -13.38
CA ALA A 14 8.18 5.40 -12.31
C ALA A 14 9.48 6.05 -12.79
N HIS A 15 9.85 5.85 -14.07
CA HIS A 15 11.02 6.49 -14.69
C HIS A 15 10.94 8.03 -14.75
N HIS A 16 9.77 8.63 -14.53
CA HIS A 16 9.62 10.08 -14.40
C HIS A 16 10.06 10.61 -13.03
N LEU A 17 10.24 9.74 -12.03
CA LEU A 17 10.80 10.13 -10.73
C LEU A 17 12.31 10.27 -10.83
N THR A 18 12.82 11.50 -10.81
CA THR A 18 14.25 11.77 -10.74
C THR A 18 14.72 11.76 -9.28
N GLY A 19 15.79 11.02 -8.98
CA GLY A 19 16.43 11.03 -7.65
C GLY A 19 15.73 10.17 -6.58
N VAL A 20 14.71 9.39 -6.95
CA VAL A 20 14.04 8.43 -6.05
C VAL A 20 14.65 7.05 -6.21
N SER A 21 15.10 6.45 -5.11
CA SER A 21 15.67 5.09 -5.10
C SER A 21 14.67 4.00 -4.74
N ASP A 22 13.60 4.33 -4.01
CA ASP A 22 12.58 3.39 -3.54
C ASP A 22 11.17 3.93 -3.84
N SER A 23 10.68 3.62 -5.04
CA SER A 23 9.38 4.09 -5.52
C SER A 23 8.22 3.35 -4.85
N ALA A 24 7.26 4.10 -4.33
CA ALA A 24 5.98 3.65 -3.83
C ALA A 24 4.85 4.03 -4.79
N LEU A 25 3.92 3.10 -5.00
CA LEU A 25 2.66 3.30 -5.70
C LEU A 25 1.53 3.20 -4.69
N ALA A 26 0.76 4.26 -4.48
CA ALA A 26 -0.26 4.26 -3.45
C ALA A 26 -1.57 4.88 -3.90
N ILE A 27 -2.68 4.40 -3.35
CA ILE A 27 -3.98 5.05 -3.48
C ILE A 27 -4.57 5.26 -2.08
N ASN A 28 -5.07 6.47 -1.84
CA ASN A 28 -5.85 6.79 -0.65
C ASN A 28 -7.31 6.34 -0.84
N SER A 29 -7.97 6.00 0.26
CA SER A 29 -9.41 5.82 0.28
C SER A 29 -10.15 7.13 -0.10
N ALA A 30 -11.43 7.02 -0.44
CA ALA A 30 -12.33 8.16 -0.60
C ALA A 30 -12.44 8.99 0.67
N ASP A 31 -12.37 8.35 1.85
CA ASP A 31 -12.49 9.00 3.15
C ASP A 31 -11.37 10.01 3.47
N SER A 32 -10.29 10.01 2.70
CA SER A 32 -9.10 10.80 3.01
C SER A 32 -8.45 11.49 1.81
N ARG A 33 -9.03 11.35 0.61
CA ARG A 33 -8.56 12.10 -0.57
C ARG A 33 -9.31 13.43 -0.68
N GLY A 34 -8.60 14.47 -1.11
CA GLY A 34 -9.20 15.78 -1.40
C GLY A 34 -9.78 15.92 -2.81
N GLN A 35 -9.57 14.93 -3.68
CA GLN A 35 -10.01 14.95 -5.08
C GLN A 35 -10.91 13.75 -5.38
N GLU A 36 -12.07 14.00 -5.98
CA GLU A 36 -12.98 12.96 -6.46
C GLU A 36 -12.59 12.44 -7.85
N GLN A 37 -11.31 12.16 -8.02
CA GLN A 37 -10.75 11.50 -9.21
C GLN A 37 -9.79 10.41 -8.76
N MET A 38 -9.87 9.24 -9.41
CA MET A 38 -8.92 8.16 -9.15
C MET A 38 -7.52 8.62 -9.53
N HIS A 39 -6.61 8.62 -8.55
CA HIS A 39 -5.20 8.91 -8.76
C HIS A 39 -4.34 7.96 -7.93
N ILE A 40 -3.21 7.56 -8.49
CA ILE A 40 -2.18 6.78 -7.82
C ILE A 40 -1.02 7.73 -7.52
N HIS A 41 -0.66 7.86 -6.24
CA HIS A 41 0.57 8.48 -5.82
C HIS A 41 1.74 7.64 -6.34
N LEU A 42 2.64 8.27 -7.07
CA LEU A 42 3.94 7.73 -7.46
C LEU A 42 5.00 8.63 -6.83
N THR A 43 5.66 8.17 -5.77
CA THR A 43 6.62 8.96 -4.98
C THR A 43 7.61 8.04 -4.27
N GLU A 44 8.48 8.57 -3.41
CA GLU A 44 9.40 7.80 -2.58
C GLU A 44 8.70 7.21 -1.33
N LEU A 45 9.09 6.01 -0.93
CA LEU A 45 8.63 5.38 0.31
C LEU A 45 9.37 5.98 1.53
N TYR A 46 8.64 6.21 2.62
CA TYR A 46 9.24 6.64 3.88
C TYR A 46 10.20 5.56 4.42
N ARG A 47 11.45 5.95 4.71
CA ARG A 47 12.52 4.99 5.04
C ARG A 47 12.20 4.06 6.22
N PRO A 48 11.64 4.53 7.36
CA PRO A 48 11.18 3.62 8.40
C PRO A 48 10.09 2.65 7.95
N ALA A 49 9.18 3.06 7.06
CA ALA A 49 8.18 2.15 6.50
C ALA A 49 8.86 1.04 5.66
N ARG A 50 9.84 1.39 4.82
CA ARG A 50 10.65 0.40 4.08
C ARG A 50 11.31 -0.62 5.02
N HIS A 51 11.95 -0.13 6.08
CA HIS A 51 12.62 -0.98 7.05
C HIS A 51 11.65 -1.98 7.70
N ASP A 52 10.45 -1.53 8.07
CA ASP A 52 9.46 -2.41 8.70
C ASP A 52 8.92 -3.46 7.71
N ILE A 53 8.68 -3.06 6.45
CA ILE A 53 8.25 -3.97 5.37
C ILE A 53 9.34 -5.02 5.10
N ASP A 54 10.60 -4.61 4.97
CA ASP A 54 11.74 -5.53 4.80
C ASP A 54 11.90 -6.50 5.97
N ALA A 55 11.75 -6.00 7.21
CA ALA A 55 11.84 -6.84 8.40
C ALA A 55 10.71 -7.88 8.42
N ALA A 56 9.49 -7.48 8.07
CA ALA A 56 8.34 -8.38 7.99
C ALA A 56 8.49 -9.42 6.86
N ALA A 57 8.93 -9.00 5.68
CA ALA A 57 9.28 -9.86 4.55
C ALA A 57 10.33 -10.91 4.95
N LYS A 58 11.43 -10.48 5.55
CA LYS A 58 12.52 -11.35 6.02
C LYS A 58 12.08 -12.33 7.10
N ALA A 59 11.15 -11.92 7.96
CA ALA A 59 10.57 -12.77 9.00
C ALA A 59 9.52 -13.77 8.48
N GLY A 60 9.13 -13.68 7.20
CA GLY A 60 8.08 -14.52 6.61
C GLY A 60 6.65 -14.09 6.99
N ASN A 61 6.48 -12.87 7.49
CA ASN A 61 5.17 -12.33 7.89
C ASN A 61 4.38 -11.73 6.71
N ILE A 62 5.05 -11.46 5.59
CA ILE A 62 4.42 -11.17 4.31
C ILE A 62 4.32 -12.49 3.55
N THR A 63 3.10 -12.95 3.30
CA THR A 63 2.87 -14.27 2.70
C THR A 63 3.00 -14.23 1.18
N ASP A 64 3.59 -15.26 0.59
CA ASP A 64 3.51 -15.51 -0.85
C ASP A 64 2.20 -16.21 -1.23
N ASN A 65 1.50 -16.80 -0.24
CA ASN A 65 0.24 -17.48 -0.47
C ASN A 65 -0.91 -16.49 -0.59
N GLU A 66 -1.32 -16.28 -1.83
CA GLU A 66 -2.41 -15.41 -2.23
C GLU A 66 -3.71 -15.63 -1.43
N SER A 67 -4.07 -16.87 -1.08
CA SER A 67 -5.31 -17.14 -0.35
C SER A 67 -5.28 -16.73 1.12
N ASN A 68 -4.08 -16.56 1.69
CA ASN A 68 -3.90 -16.38 3.14
C ASN A 68 -3.59 -14.93 3.52
N TRP A 69 -3.34 -14.05 2.55
CA TRP A 69 -2.91 -12.68 2.84
C TRP A 69 -3.89 -11.86 3.65
N VAL A 70 -5.19 -12.21 3.57
CA VAL A 70 -6.25 -11.59 4.38
C VAL A 70 -6.00 -11.65 5.89
N ASN A 71 -5.17 -12.61 6.33
CA ASN A 71 -4.76 -12.83 7.72
C ASN A 71 -3.30 -12.45 7.99
N ALA A 72 -2.51 -12.13 6.95
CA ALA A 72 -1.10 -11.76 7.08
C ALA A 72 -0.99 -10.27 7.43
N VAL A 73 -1.08 -9.94 8.72
CA VAL A 73 -1.09 -8.56 9.21
C VAL A 73 0.30 -8.15 9.71
N ILE A 74 0.82 -7.04 9.21
CA ILE A 74 2.11 -6.47 9.61
C ILE A 74 1.92 -5.05 10.18
N PRO A 75 2.70 -4.67 11.21
CA PRO A 75 2.79 -3.28 11.64
C PRO A 75 3.77 -2.51 10.75
N VAL A 76 3.40 -1.31 10.33
CA VAL A 76 4.30 -0.41 9.57
C VAL A 76 4.28 0.98 10.18
N THR A 77 5.47 1.48 10.48
CA THR A 77 5.67 2.83 11.00
C THR A 77 5.43 3.88 9.92
N GLY A 78 4.54 4.82 10.20
CA GLY A 78 4.38 6.04 9.40
C GLY A 78 4.96 7.28 10.08
N HIS A 79 4.67 8.44 9.51
CA HIS A 79 4.98 9.76 10.06
C HIS A 79 3.76 10.69 10.09
N ASP A 80 3.87 11.80 10.81
CA ASP A 80 2.92 12.90 10.78
C ASP A 80 3.24 13.90 9.65
N GLN A 81 2.45 14.98 9.54
CA GLN A 81 2.65 16.01 8.50
C GLN A 81 4.00 16.75 8.61
N SER A 82 4.66 16.70 9.76
CA SER A 82 5.97 17.31 10.00
C SER A 82 7.13 16.36 9.69
N MET A 83 6.85 15.18 9.13
CA MET A 83 7.81 14.07 8.92
C MET A 83 8.35 13.49 10.24
N THR A 84 7.68 13.76 11.36
CA THR A 84 8.02 13.16 12.64
C THR A 84 7.48 11.74 12.68
N LYS A 85 8.33 10.78 13.02
CA LYS A 85 7.98 9.36 13.14
C LYS A 85 6.81 9.20 14.14
N ASN A 86 5.77 8.47 13.74
CA ASN A 86 4.67 8.11 14.63
C ASN A 86 5.15 7.11 15.70
N THR A 87 4.67 7.28 16.93
CA THR A 87 5.00 6.40 18.05
C THR A 87 4.37 5.01 17.92
N ASN A 88 3.16 4.94 17.35
CA ASN A 88 2.43 3.71 17.13
C ASN A 88 2.38 3.40 15.61
N PRO A 89 2.76 2.18 15.19
CA PRO A 89 2.61 1.74 13.81
C PRO A 89 1.14 1.44 13.47
N ASN A 90 0.80 1.56 12.19
CA ASN A 90 -0.50 1.16 11.65
C ASN A 90 -0.46 -0.30 11.18
N SER A 91 -1.64 -0.93 11.10
CA SER A 91 -1.77 -2.32 10.65
C SER A 91 -2.11 -2.41 9.16
N TYR A 92 -1.45 -3.33 8.46
CA TYR A 92 -1.67 -3.60 7.04
C TYR A 92 -1.77 -5.09 6.79
N ARG A 93 -2.70 -5.52 5.94
CA ARG A 93 -2.64 -6.84 5.34
C ARG A 93 -1.59 -6.83 4.24
N ALA A 94 -0.74 -7.83 4.19
CA ALA A 94 0.42 -7.84 3.30
C ALA A 94 0.52 -9.14 2.51
N TRP A 95 0.75 -8.99 1.22
CA TRP A 95 0.95 -10.08 0.27
C TRP A 95 2.16 -9.80 -0.61
N HIS A 96 2.95 -10.82 -0.87
CA HIS A 96 4.02 -10.76 -1.85
C HIS A 96 3.57 -11.34 -3.19
N THR A 97 3.86 -10.63 -4.28
CA THR A 97 3.55 -11.08 -5.64
C THR A 97 4.73 -10.88 -6.57
N SER A 98 4.93 -11.82 -7.50
CA SER A 98 5.98 -11.72 -8.51
C SER A 98 5.64 -10.76 -9.66
N SER A 99 4.37 -10.31 -9.78
CA SER A 99 3.90 -9.57 -10.95
C SER A 99 2.87 -8.48 -10.62
N LEU A 100 2.94 -7.38 -11.36
CA LEU A 100 1.90 -6.33 -11.39
C LEU A 100 0.82 -6.59 -12.45
N ASP A 101 0.92 -7.70 -13.20
CA ASP A 101 -0.01 -8.04 -14.27
C ASP A 101 -1.33 -8.61 -13.74
N GLN A 102 -1.98 -7.83 -12.88
CA GLN A 102 -3.23 -8.16 -12.23
C GLN A 102 -3.96 -6.88 -11.79
N ASN A 103 -5.26 -7.02 -11.55
CA ASN A 103 -6.05 -5.94 -11.00
C ASN A 103 -6.13 -6.04 -9.46
N PHE A 104 -5.27 -5.28 -8.78
CA PHE A 104 -5.25 -5.23 -7.31
C PHE A 104 -6.57 -4.71 -6.70
N PHE A 105 -7.34 -3.87 -7.40
CA PHE A 105 -8.65 -3.44 -6.90
C PHE A 105 -9.66 -4.58 -6.89
N ALA A 106 -9.72 -5.36 -7.96
CA ALA A 106 -10.58 -6.55 -8.01
C ALA A 106 -10.14 -7.57 -6.95
N LYS A 107 -8.83 -7.73 -6.78
CA LYS A 107 -8.26 -8.63 -5.78
C LYS A 107 -8.67 -8.23 -4.35
N VAL A 108 -8.43 -6.98 -3.96
CA VAL A 108 -8.86 -6.45 -2.67
C VAL A 108 -10.37 -6.54 -2.49
N HIS A 109 -11.14 -6.24 -3.55
CA HIS A 109 -12.60 -6.33 -3.49
C HIS A 109 -13.07 -7.75 -3.16
N ASN A 110 -12.57 -8.73 -3.90
CA ASN A 110 -13.00 -10.12 -3.78
C ASN A 110 -12.52 -10.77 -2.48
N ASP A 111 -11.29 -10.46 -2.05
CA ASP A 111 -10.65 -11.15 -0.92
C ASP A 111 -10.98 -10.48 0.43
N ILE A 112 -11.16 -9.16 0.43
CA ILE A 112 -11.26 -8.36 1.65
C ILE A 112 -12.58 -7.62 1.70
N ALA A 113 -12.86 -6.75 0.72
CA ALA A 113 -13.96 -5.81 0.85
C ALA A 113 -15.32 -6.50 0.90
N GLN A 114 -15.62 -7.32 -0.11
CA GLN A 114 -16.87 -8.06 -0.21
C GLN A 114 -17.06 -9.05 0.96
N PRO A 115 -16.08 -9.90 1.34
CA PRO A 115 -16.27 -10.85 2.45
C PRO A 115 -16.38 -10.19 3.82
N LYS A 116 -15.76 -9.01 4.01
CA LYS A 116 -15.81 -8.26 5.29
C LYS A 116 -16.93 -7.24 5.34
N GLY A 117 -17.69 -7.06 4.25
CA GLY A 117 -18.78 -6.08 4.17
C GLY A 117 -18.31 -4.62 4.24
N THR A 118 -17.08 -4.35 3.80
CA THR A 118 -16.58 -2.97 3.63
C THR A 118 -16.68 -2.56 2.16
N ASP A 119 -16.75 -1.25 1.92
CA ASP A 119 -16.70 -0.70 0.56
C ASP A 119 -15.24 -0.46 0.14
N MET A 120 -14.94 -0.72 -1.14
CA MET A 120 -13.66 -0.36 -1.76
C MET A 120 -13.33 1.12 -1.60
N SER A 121 -14.34 2.00 -1.43
CA SER A 121 -14.13 3.41 -1.15
C SER A 121 -13.37 3.67 0.16
N HIS A 122 -13.35 2.73 1.11
CA HIS A 122 -12.69 2.90 2.42
C HIS A 122 -11.27 2.35 2.45
N VAL A 123 -10.84 1.67 1.38
CA VAL A 123 -9.59 0.94 1.33
C VAL A 123 -8.46 1.80 0.76
N MET A 124 -7.29 1.74 1.40
CA MET A 124 -6.03 2.19 0.82
C MET A 124 -5.22 0.98 0.33
N ILE A 125 -4.46 1.19 -0.74
CA ILE A 125 -3.55 0.17 -1.29
C ILE A 125 -2.18 0.83 -1.50
N LEU A 126 -1.12 0.16 -1.04
CA LEU A 126 0.26 0.48 -1.32
C LEU A 126 0.92 -0.70 -2.05
N VAL A 127 1.69 -0.42 -3.09
CA VAL A 127 2.52 -1.41 -3.78
C VAL A 127 3.95 -0.88 -3.86
N VAL A 128 4.89 -1.69 -3.38
CA VAL A 128 6.33 -1.36 -3.35
C VAL A 128 7.12 -2.51 -3.96
N LYS A 129 8.28 -2.20 -4.54
CA LYS A 129 9.20 -3.25 -5.00
C LYS A 129 9.77 -3.99 -3.79
N ASP A 130 9.92 -5.29 -3.93
CA ASP A 130 10.59 -6.12 -2.94
C ASP A 130 12.06 -6.34 -3.38
N PRO A 131 13.06 -6.08 -2.51
CA PRO A 131 14.46 -6.42 -2.78
C PRO A 131 14.71 -7.91 -3.10
N ARG A 132 13.82 -8.81 -2.67
CA ARG A 132 13.84 -10.25 -3.00
C ARG A 132 13.40 -10.53 -4.45
N GLY A 133 12.95 -9.51 -5.18
CA GLY A 133 12.30 -9.60 -6.49
C GLY A 133 10.79 -9.59 -6.35
N GLY A 134 10.06 -9.02 -7.31
CA GLY A 134 8.61 -8.86 -7.22
C GLY A 134 8.18 -7.61 -6.44
N PHE A 135 7.02 -7.70 -5.79
CA PHE A 135 6.33 -6.58 -5.16
C PHE A 135 5.62 -7.00 -3.87
N ASP A 136 5.69 -6.15 -2.86
CA ASP A 136 4.84 -6.27 -1.67
C ASP A 136 3.62 -5.35 -1.83
N VAL A 137 2.44 -5.93 -1.63
CA VAL A 137 1.14 -5.27 -1.71
C VAL A 137 0.58 -5.18 -0.30
N LEU A 138 0.34 -3.95 0.13
CA LEU A 138 -0.24 -3.65 1.43
C LEU A 138 -1.64 -3.05 1.25
N GLU A 139 -2.56 -3.52 2.07
CA GLU A 139 -3.93 -3.04 2.15
C GLU A 139 -4.22 -2.61 3.59
N SER A 140 -4.97 -1.52 3.73
CA SER A 140 -5.51 -1.12 5.03
C SER A 140 -6.82 -0.37 4.88
N ASP A 141 -7.64 -0.48 5.92
CA ASP A 141 -8.88 0.26 6.07
C ASP A 141 -9.31 0.23 7.54
N ARG A 142 -10.29 1.06 7.91
CA ARG A 142 -10.77 1.18 9.29
C ARG A 142 -11.96 0.28 9.63
N GLN A 143 -12.53 -0.42 8.65
CA GLN A 143 -13.87 -1.03 8.73
C GLN A 143 -13.85 -2.56 8.70
N SER A 144 -12.84 -3.18 8.08
CA SER A 144 -12.76 -4.63 7.86
C SER A 144 -12.17 -5.42 9.04
N GLY A 145 -11.93 -4.74 10.18
CA GLY A 145 -11.46 -5.36 11.42
C GLY A 145 -9.94 -5.37 11.65
N LEU A 146 -9.18 -4.49 10.97
CA LEU A 146 -7.76 -4.27 11.32
C LEU A 146 -7.64 -3.51 12.66
N PRO A 147 -6.80 -3.96 13.61
CA PRO A 147 -6.69 -3.33 14.94
C PRO A 147 -6.27 -1.85 14.92
N ALA A 148 -5.32 -1.49 14.06
CA ALA A 148 -4.85 -0.12 13.83
C ALA A 148 -4.89 0.23 12.34
N GLY A 149 -6.02 -0.07 11.69
CA GLY A 149 -6.21 0.19 10.27
C GLY A 149 -6.23 1.69 9.93
N ILE A 150 -5.74 2.02 8.74
CA ILE A 150 -5.70 3.38 8.21
C ILE A 150 -6.21 3.40 6.78
N ASN A 151 -6.69 4.55 6.34
CA ASN A 151 -7.37 4.74 5.06
C ASN A 151 -6.63 5.75 4.16
N ASN A 152 -5.39 6.12 4.53
CA ASN A 152 -4.51 6.97 3.74
C ASN A 152 -3.07 6.44 3.78
N ALA A 153 -2.40 6.51 2.64
CA ALA A 153 -1.01 6.12 2.46
C ALA A 153 -0.03 7.24 2.80
N GLU A 154 -0.50 8.49 2.94
CA GLU A 154 0.33 9.70 3.09
C GLU A 154 1.42 9.56 4.16
N SER A 155 1.09 8.97 5.31
CA SER A 155 2.05 8.72 6.40
C SER A 155 3.17 7.74 6.05
N LEU A 156 3.08 7.01 4.94
CA LEU A 156 4.09 6.09 4.44
C LEU A 156 4.90 6.68 3.28
N LEU A 157 4.54 7.87 2.80
CA LEU A 157 5.13 8.45 1.59
C LEU A 157 6.09 9.58 1.95
N TYR A 158 7.30 9.51 1.43
CA TYR A 158 8.23 10.61 1.49
C TYR A 158 7.87 11.62 0.39
N LYS A 159 7.23 12.71 0.79
CA LYS A 159 7.03 13.89 -0.05
C LYS A 159 7.98 14.98 0.44
N ILE A 160 9.05 15.24 -0.31
CA ILE A 160 9.80 16.49 -0.11
C ILE A 160 8.80 17.60 -0.38
N GLY A 161 8.54 18.44 0.63
CA GLY A 161 7.54 19.49 0.57
C GLY A 161 7.68 20.28 -0.71
N GLY A 162 6.64 20.22 -1.56
CA GLY A 162 6.42 21.24 -2.56
C GLY A 162 6.20 22.54 -1.82
N LYS A 163 7.25 23.36 -1.77
CA LYS A 163 7.11 24.81 -1.69
C LYS A 163 7.21 25.34 -3.11
#